data_AF-A0AAD7XTD0-F1
#
_entry.id   AF-A0AAD7XTD0-F1
#
_cell.length_a   1.000
_cell.length_b   1.000
_cell.length_c   1.000
_cell.angle_alpha   90.00
_cell.angle_beta   90.00
_cell.angle_gamma   90.00
#
_symmetry.space_group_name_H-M   'P 1'
#
loop_
_entity.id
_entity.type
_entity.pdbx_description
1 polymer ?
#
loop_
_entity_poly.entity_id
_entity_poly.type
_entity_poly.pdbx_seq_one_letter_code
_entity_poly.pdbx_strand_id
1 'polypeptide(L)'
;MGGRPLRIFTIIATNVPFSAYYFAMLAFVKMAVFLNASTRFVPYVVYRVLSTLMCKTDFEKNQLLKPPPAKIAQWVGWESFVFLVGAVYAPLAPYATGIAWVYLSLATSALKLNLATVSKMPFETAGKSWRLGISQSINIVMVAHCLQIGVLLFSGNFIHFVLTLPVVLVDVYYAQKCGHRYENKNIHGKAKGRLPLLEASDVDKSRPPSYIHEIDKVFEADAFYAPSCALNNDVLAPFQDQENLELREISLFDWLARYDSPSKLPPQSQHSSEKSAEESKKEKAIQMA
;
A
#
# COMPACT_ATOMS: atom_id res chain seq x y z
N MET A 1 6.35 16.49 51.99
CA MET A 1 6.16 15.54 50.88
C MET A 1 6.88 16.06 49.63
N GLY A 2 8.19 15.81 49.52
CA GLY A 2 8.97 16.24 48.36
C GLY A 2 8.82 15.22 47.22
N GLY A 3 7.85 15.42 46.34
CA GLY A 3 7.65 14.58 45.16
C GLY A 3 8.81 14.77 44.19
N ARG A 4 9.77 13.83 44.18
CA ARG A 4 10.83 13.83 43.16
C ARG A 4 10.18 13.43 41.83
N PRO A 5 10.09 14.32 40.81
CA PRO A 5 9.46 14.03 39.52
C PRO A 5 10.11 12.84 38.82
N LEU A 6 11.38 12.57 39.10
CA LEU A 6 12.12 11.39 38.60
C LEU A 6 11.51 10.06 39.02
N ARG A 7 10.76 9.99 40.13
CA ARG A 7 10.12 8.75 40.59
C ARG A 7 9.02 8.28 39.63
N ILE A 8 8.36 9.20 38.92
CA ILE A 8 7.34 8.87 37.91
C ILE A 8 7.98 8.10 36.76
N PHE A 9 9.13 8.57 36.27
CA PHE A 9 9.85 7.89 35.19
C PHE A 9 10.36 6.51 35.59
N THR A 10 10.84 6.35 36.83
CA THR A 10 11.22 5.02 37.35
C THR A 10 10.02 4.07 37.42
N ILE A 11 8.86 4.54 37.91
CA ILE A 11 7.63 3.72 37.95
C ILE A 11 7.20 3.31 36.54
N ILE A 12 7.24 4.23 35.58
CA ILE A 12 6.91 3.94 34.18
C ILE A 12 7.87 2.88 33.64
N ALA A 13 9.18 3.08 33.78
CA ALA A 13 10.21 2.17 33.27
C ALA A 13 10.05 0.74 33.83
N THR A 14 9.74 0.59 35.12
CA THR A 14 9.48 -0.72 35.74
C THR A 14 8.21 -1.39 35.23
N ASN A 15 7.22 -0.61 34.78
CA ASN A 15 5.94 -1.13 34.28
C ASN A 15 5.95 -1.46 32.78
N VAL A 16 6.90 -0.95 31.99
CA VAL A 16 7.00 -1.22 30.54
C VAL A 16 7.03 -2.72 30.22
N PRO A 17 7.80 -3.60 30.90
CA PRO A 17 7.81 -5.03 30.59
C PRO A 17 6.46 -5.71 30.80
N PHE A 18 5.66 -5.25 31.77
CA PHE A 18 4.33 -5.80 32.03
C PHE A 18 3.31 -5.42 30.95
N SER A 19 3.46 -4.25 30.32
CA SER A 19 2.60 -3.87 29.19
C SER A 19 2.85 -4.69 27.92
N ALA A 20 3.98 -5.41 27.83
CA ALA A 20 4.29 -6.32 26.73
C ALA A 20 3.21 -7.41 26.54
N TYR A 21 2.59 -7.86 27.64
CA TYR A 21 1.52 -8.85 27.60
C TYR A 21 0.32 -8.37 26.76
N TYR A 22 -0.07 -7.11 26.93
CA TYR A 22 -1.18 -6.52 26.17
C TYR A 22 -0.88 -6.49 24.67
N PHE A 23 0.32 -6.06 24.29
CA PHE A 23 0.73 -6.04 22.88
C PHE A 23 0.86 -7.44 22.27
N ALA A 24 1.37 -8.40 23.04
CA ALA A 24 1.44 -9.79 22.64
C ALA A 24 0.03 -10.37 22.41
N MET A 25 -0.93 -10.09 23.30
CA MET A 25 -2.33 -10.50 23.14
C MET A 25 -2.99 -9.82 21.94
N LEU A 26 -2.70 -8.54 21.68
CA LEU A 26 -3.18 -7.87 20.47
C LEU A 26 -2.66 -8.54 19.19
N ALA A 27 -1.37 -8.88 19.15
CA ALA A 27 -0.79 -9.61 18.03
C ALA A 27 -1.43 -10.99 17.86
N PHE A 28 -1.65 -11.71 18.98
CA PHE A 28 -2.29 -13.03 18.98
C PHE A 28 -3.74 -12.98 18.48
N VAL A 29 -4.56 -12.06 18.98
CA VAL A 29 -5.94 -11.86 18.50
C VAL A 29 -5.96 -11.53 17.01
N LYS A 30 -4.98 -10.75 16.53
CA LYS A 30 -4.86 -10.44 15.11
C LYS A 30 -4.45 -11.62 14.25
N MET A 31 -3.83 -12.67 14.80
CA MET A 31 -3.56 -13.90 14.04
C MET A 31 -4.86 -14.57 13.58
N ALA A 32 -5.94 -14.48 14.36
CA ALA A 32 -7.24 -15.03 13.98
C ALA A 32 -7.79 -14.37 12.69
N VAL A 33 -7.43 -13.10 12.43
CA VAL A 33 -7.79 -12.42 11.18
C VAL A 33 -7.15 -13.09 9.99
N PHE A 34 -5.92 -13.62 10.11
CA PHE A 34 -5.27 -14.35 9.02
C PHE A 34 -5.91 -15.70 8.74
N LEU A 35 -6.38 -16.40 9.77
CA LEU A 35 -7.18 -17.62 9.58
C LEU A 35 -8.44 -17.30 8.78
N ASN A 36 -9.15 -16.22 9.12
CA ASN A 36 -10.31 -15.76 8.33
C ASN A 36 -9.91 -15.28 6.92
N ALA A 37 -8.75 -14.65 6.76
CA ALA A 37 -8.26 -14.23 5.45
C ALA A 37 -7.91 -15.43 4.55
N SER A 38 -7.46 -16.55 5.13
CA SER A 38 -7.18 -17.79 4.42
C SER A 38 -8.46 -18.58 4.10
N THR A 39 -9.39 -18.72 5.05
CA THR A 39 -10.64 -19.47 4.86
C THR A 39 -11.71 -18.67 4.12
N ARG A 40 -11.62 -17.34 4.13
CA ARG A 40 -12.51 -16.42 3.42
C ARG A 40 -13.99 -16.62 3.75
N PHE A 41 -14.27 -16.93 5.01
CA PHE A 41 -15.63 -17.17 5.48
C PHE A 41 -16.54 -15.96 5.26
N VAL A 42 -16.10 -14.77 5.68
CA VAL A 42 -16.88 -13.53 5.55
C VAL A 42 -17.23 -13.19 4.09
N PRO A 43 -16.26 -13.07 3.15
CA PRO A 43 -16.60 -12.74 1.76
C PRO A 43 -17.46 -13.83 1.09
N TYR A 44 -17.32 -15.10 1.47
CA TYR A 44 -18.19 -16.16 0.97
C TYR A 44 -19.64 -16.01 1.43
N VAL A 45 -19.87 -15.72 2.72
CA VAL A 45 -21.21 -15.47 3.25
C VAL A 45 -21.83 -14.24 2.60
N VAL A 46 -21.06 -13.14 2.48
CA VAL A 46 -21.51 -11.91 1.81
C VAL A 46 -21.87 -12.19 0.34
N TYR A 47 -21.04 -12.93 -0.38
CA TYR A 47 -21.34 -13.34 -1.76
C TYR A 47 -22.63 -14.14 -1.83
N ARG A 48 -22.82 -15.14 -0.96
CA ARG A 48 -24.05 -15.95 -0.94
C ARG A 48 -25.28 -15.09 -0.72
N VAL A 49 -25.27 -14.21 0.28
CA VAL A 49 -26.39 -13.32 0.61
C VAL A 49 -26.67 -12.33 -0.52
N LEU A 50 -25.66 -11.68 -1.08
CA LEU A 50 -25.83 -10.73 -2.19
C LEU A 50 -26.31 -11.43 -3.47
N SER A 51 -25.77 -12.62 -3.75
CA SER A 51 -26.14 -13.38 -4.95
C SER A 51 -27.60 -13.84 -4.93
N THR A 52 -28.17 -14.15 -3.77
CA THR A 52 -29.58 -14.55 -3.66
C THR A 52 -30.53 -13.37 -3.55
N LEU A 53 -30.12 -12.24 -2.94
CA LEU A 53 -31.01 -11.10 -2.71
C LEU A 53 -30.97 -10.03 -3.82
N MET A 54 -29.81 -9.78 -4.42
CA MET A 54 -29.60 -8.61 -5.29
C MET A 54 -29.32 -8.95 -6.75
N CYS A 55 -28.70 -10.10 -7.06
CA CYS A 55 -28.34 -10.43 -8.44
C CYS A 55 -29.48 -11.10 -9.19
N LYS A 56 -29.94 -10.48 -10.28
CA LYS A 56 -30.91 -11.07 -11.23
C LYS A 56 -30.22 -11.66 -12.46
N THR A 57 -29.10 -11.07 -12.87
CA THR A 57 -28.38 -11.48 -14.09
C THR A 57 -27.04 -12.16 -13.76
N ASP A 58 -26.55 -12.99 -14.68
CA ASP A 58 -25.23 -13.62 -14.53
C ASP A 58 -24.08 -12.63 -14.64
N PHE A 59 -24.29 -11.49 -15.33
CA PHE A 59 -23.34 -10.39 -15.36
C PHE A 59 -23.13 -9.77 -13.97
N GLU A 60 -24.21 -9.52 -13.22
CA GLU A 60 -24.13 -8.99 -11.85
C GLU A 60 -23.42 -9.98 -10.90
N LYS A 61 -23.67 -11.29 -11.05
CA LYS A 61 -22.94 -12.31 -10.28
C LYS A 61 -21.44 -12.29 -10.60
N ASN A 62 -21.08 -12.18 -11.88
CA ASN A 62 -19.69 -12.07 -12.29
C ASN A 62 -19.04 -10.77 -11.79
N GLN A 63 -19.81 -9.69 -11.63
CA GLN A 63 -19.32 -8.45 -11.03
C GLN A 63 -19.03 -8.60 -9.53
N LEU A 64 -19.84 -9.36 -8.78
CA LEU A 64 -19.57 -9.68 -7.38
C LEU A 64 -18.33 -10.57 -7.18
N LEU A 65 -18.00 -11.39 -8.18
CA LEU A 65 -16.80 -12.24 -8.16
C LEU A 65 -15.51 -11.47 -8.46
N LYS A 66 -15.58 -10.18 -8.83
CA LYS A 66 -14.39 -9.40 -9.12
C LYS A 66 -13.49 -9.31 -7.87
N PRO A 67 -12.18 -9.58 -8.02
CA PRO A 67 -11.25 -9.55 -6.90
C PRO A 67 -11.19 -8.15 -6.28
N PRO A 68 -11.27 -8.01 -4.95
CA PRO A 68 -11.12 -6.72 -4.31
C PRO A 68 -9.67 -6.21 -4.46
N PRO A 69 -9.45 -4.88 -4.51
CA PRO A 69 -8.11 -4.31 -4.55
C PRO A 69 -7.36 -4.63 -3.26
N ALA A 70 -6.07 -4.96 -3.39
CA ALA A 70 -5.20 -5.22 -2.24
C ALA A 70 -5.06 -3.98 -1.34
N LYS A 71 -5.39 -4.12 -0.05
CA LYS A 71 -5.29 -3.03 0.96
C LYS A 71 -3.90 -2.98 1.61
N ILE A 72 -2.88 -2.74 0.79
CA ILE A 72 -1.46 -2.81 1.19
C ILE A 72 -1.16 -1.87 2.37
N ALA A 73 -1.69 -0.65 2.36
CA ALA A 73 -1.42 0.34 3.40
C ALA A 73 -1.84 -0.13 4.80
N GLN A 74 -2.98 -0.82 4.90
CA GLN A 74 -3.48 -1.34 6.17
C GLN A 74 -2.60 -2.47 6.70
N TRP A 75 -2.13 -3.36 5.82
CA TRP A 75 -1.25 -4.47 6.18
C TRP A 75 0.13 -3.96 6.61
N VAL A 76 0.75 -3.10 5.80
CA VAL A 76 2.08 -2.54 6.09
C VAL A 76 2.09 -1.78 7.42
N GLY A 77 1.06 -0.98 7.70
CA GLY A 77 0.96 -0.25 8.96
C GLY A 77 0.94 -1.17 10.19
N TRP A 78 0.16 -2.26 10.11
CA TRP A 78 0.03 -3.19 11.22
C TRP A 78 1.25 -4.11 11.39
N GLU A 79 1.83 -4.60 10.29
CA GLU A 79 3.08 -5.36 10.31
C GLU A 79 4.23 -4.53 10.89
N SER A 80 4.30 -3.26 10.52
CA SER A 80 5.27 -2.30 11.06
C SER A 80 5.10 -2.08 12.56
N PHE A 81 3.85 -2.00 13.03
CA PHE A 81 3.55 -1.91 14.46
C PHE A 81 4.00 -3.16 15.22
N VAL A 82 3.68 -4.35 14.73
CA VAL A 82 4.11 -5.60 15.37
C VAL A 82 5.64 -5.76 15.33
N PHE A 83 6.29 -5.34 14.25
CA PHE A 83 7.75 -5.30 14.16
C PHE A 83 8.35 -4.35 15.21
N LEU A 84 7.77 -3.17 15.40
CA LEU A 84 8.18 -2.23 16.46
C LEU A 84 8.03 -2.85 17.85
N VAL A 85 6.87 -3.45 18.16
CA VAL A 85 6.64 -4.14 19.43
C VAL A 85 7.68 -5.25 19.64
N GLY A 86 7.91 -6.10 18.63
CA GLY A 86 8.88 -7.18 18.70
C GLY A 86 10.31 -6.67 18.94
N ALA A 87 10.69 -5.57 18.29
CA ALA A 87 11.99 -4.93 18.46
C ALA A 87 12.16 -4.28 19.84
N VAL A 88 11.18 -3.48 20.28
CA VAL A 88 11.19 -2.80 21.59
C VAL A 88 11.31 -3.81 22.73
N TYR A 89 10.52 -4.88 22.68
CA TYR A 89 10.43 -5.86 23.76
C TYR A 89 11.45 -7.00 23.67
N ALA A 90 12.29 -7.07 22.64
CA ALA A 90 13.31 -8.12 22.51
C ALA A 90 14.19 -8.32 23.75
N PRO A 91 14.80 -7.27 24.35
CA PRO A 91 15.58 -7.42 25.57
C PRO A 91 14.75 -7.43 26.87
N LEU A 92 13.48 -7.01 26.83
CA LEU A 92 12.64 -6.82 28.02
C LEU A 92 11.73 -8.02 28.30
N ALA A 93 11.17 -8.62 27.26
CA ALA A 93 10.13 -9.62 27.28
C ALA A 93 10.24 -10.52 26.03
N PRO A 94 11.18 -11.49 26.00
CA PRO A 94 11.46 -12.28 24.79
C PRO A 94 10.27 -13.10 24.30
N TYR A 95 9.32 -13.42 25.19
CA TYR A 95 8.07 -14.09 24.80
C TYR A 95 7.21 -13.24 23.85
N ALA A 96 7.18 -11.92 24.04
CA ALA A 96 6.43 -11.01 23.17
C ALA A 96 7.05 -10.96 21.76
N THR A 97 8.39 -10.97 21.68
CA THR A 97 9.12 -11.08 20.43
C THR A 97 8.88 -12.42 19.74
N GLY A 98 8.81 -13.53 20.49
CA GLY A 98 8.43 -14.83 19.95
C GLY A 98 7.04 -14.80 19.29
N ILE A 99 6.05 -14.20 19.97
CA ILE A 99 4.69 -14.06 19.42
C ILE A 99 4.68 -13.13 18.19
N ALA A 100 5.42 -12.02 18.23
CA ALA A 100 5.57 -11.11 17.08
C ALA A 100 6.22 -11.81 15.87
N TRP A 101 7.20 -12.69 16.10
CA TRP A 101 7.84 -13.48 15.04
C TRP A 101 6.87 -14.50 14.42
N VAL A 102 6.12 -15.23 15.24
CA VAL A 102 5.06 -16.13 14.76
C VAL A 102 4.02 -15.35 13.95
N TYR A 103 3.66 -14.15 14.41
CA TYR A 103 2.71 -13.26 13.74
C TYR A 103 3.21 -12.89 12.34
N LEU A 104 4.45 -12.40 12.22
CA LEU A 104 5.04 -11.99 10.94
C LEU A 104 5.20 -13.18 9.98
N SER A 105 5.54 -14.36 10.50
CA SER A 105 5.65 -15.59 9.70
C SER A 105 4.30 -16.02 9.12
N LEU A 106 3.23 -15.92 9.92
CA LEU A 106 1.88 -16.21 9.46
C LEU A 106 1.37 -15.13 8.49
N ALA A 107 1.64 -13.86 8.79
CA ALA A 107 1.26 -12.72 7.96
C ALA A 107 1.85 -12.81 6.55
N THR A 108 3.15 -13.08 6.44
CA THR A 108 3.84 -13.21 5.14
C THR A 108 3.28 -14.36 4.32
N SER A 109 2.95 -15.49 4.94
CA SER A 109 2.36 -16.65 4.26
C SER A 109 0.92 -16.36 3.80
N ALA A 110 0.09 -15.78 4.67
CA ALA A 110 -1.28 -15.41 4.35
C ALA A 110 -1.34 -14.33 3.27
N LEU A 111 -0.43 -13.35 3.31
CA LEU A 111 -0.35 -12.29 2.32
C LEU A 111 0.03 -12.82 0.94
N LYS A 112 1.03 -13.71 0.86
CA LYS A 112 1.41 -14.39 -0.39
C LYS A 112 0.25 -15.16 -0.99
N LEU A 113 -0.46 -15.94 -0.17
CA LEU A 113 -1.63 -16.69 -0.63
C LEU A 113 -2.72 -15.76 -1.15
N ASN A 114 -3.03 -14.68 -0.42
CA ASN A 114 -4.07 -13.72 -0.82
C ASN A 114 -3.73 -12.98 -2.12
N LEU A 115 -2.48 -12.55 -2.29
CA LEU A 115 -2.02 -11.88 -3.51
C LEU A 115 -2.03 -12.81 -4.72
N ALA A 116 -1.72 -14.10 -4.53
CA ALA A 116 -1.72 -15.07 -5.62
C ALA A 116 -3.13 -15.48 -6.07
N THR A 117 -4.09 -15.54 -5.15
CA THR A 117 -5.37 -16.22 -5.43
C THR A 117 -6.56 -15.28 -5.60
N VAL A 118 -6.60 -14.13 -4.94
CA VAL A 118 -7.86 -13.35 -4.93
C VAL A 118 -7.73 -11.84 -4.89
N SER A 119 -6.59 -11.27 -4.50
CA SER A 119 -6.45 -9.81 -4.51
C SER A 119 -5.73 -9.37 -5.77
N LYS A 120 -6.30 -8.39 -6.47
CA LYS A 120 -5.60 -7.72 -7.57
C LYS A 120 -4.89 -6.48 -7.05
N MET A 121 -3.63 -6.30 -7.42
CA MET A 121 -2.90 -5.08 -7.12
C MET A 121 -3.47 -3.94 -7.97
N PRO A 122 -3.92 -2.82 -7.36
CA PRO A 122 -4.51 -1.71 -8.11
C PRO A 122 -3.47 -0.90 -8.89
N PHE A 123 -2.19 -1.02 -8.53
CA PHE A 123 -1.09 -0.32 -9.17
C PHE A 123 0.15 -1.22 -9.21
N GLU A 124 0.97 -1.05 -10.26
CA GLU A 124 2.27 -1.67 -10.37
C GLU A 124 3.34 -0.66 -9.92
N THR A 125 4.17 -1.03 -8.94
CA THR A 125 5.21 -0.12 -8.40
C THR A 125 6.61 -0.45 -8.88
N ALA A 126 6.81 -1.58 -9.59
CA ALA A 126 8.12 -2.08 -9.99
C ALA A 126 9.13 -2.09 -8.82
N GLY A 127 8.66 -2.45 -7.62
CA GLY A 127 9.49 -2.51 -6.41
C GLY A 127 9.82 -1.17 -5.77
N LYS A 128 9.24 -0.03 -6.19
CA LYS A 128 9.46 1.27 -5.51
C LYS A 128 9.02 1.24 -4.03
N SER A 129 8.00 0.45 -3.70
CA SER A 129 7.48 0.28 -2.33
C SER A 129 8.45 -0.43 -1.39
N TRP A 130 9.31 -1.32 -1.89
CA TRP A 130 10.32 -2.04 -1.10
C TRP A 130 11.23 -1.10 -0.31
N ARG A 131 11.64 0.00 -0.95
CA ARG A 131 12.55 0.98 -0.34
C ARG A 131 11.88 1.77 0.79
N LEU A 132 10.58 2.05 0.65
CA LEU A 132 9.79 2.65 1.72
C LEU A 132 9.73 1.70 2.92
N GLY A 133 9.50 0.41 2.68
CA GLY A 133 9.54 -0.64 3.70
C GLY A 133 10.87 -0.69 4.44
N ILE A 134 12.01 -0.71 3.73
CA ILE A 134 13.35 -0.70 4.36
C ILE A 134 13.54 0.55 5.23
N SER A 135 13.23 1.73 4.69
CA SER A 135 13.36 2.98 5.45
C SER A 135 12.51 2.97 6.71
N GLN A 136 11.30 2.43 6.62
CA GLN A 136 10.39 2.28 7.75
C GLN A 136 10.94 1.30 8.79
N SER A 137 11.48 0.15 8.37
CA SER A 137 12.12 -0.83 9.27
C SER A 137 13.32 -0.24 10.02
N ILE A 138 14.18 0.52 9.34
CA ILE A 138 15.32 1.20 9.99
C ILE A 138 14.83 2.21 11.03
N ASN A 139 13.82 3.02 10.69
CA ASN A 139 13.23 3.98 11.62
C ASN A 139 12.60 3.28 12.84
N ILE A 140 11.93 2.15 12.63
CA ILE A 140 11.36 1.33 13.71
C ILE A 140 12.46 0.84 14.66
N VAL A 141 13.57 0.33 14.14
CA VAL A 141 14.70 -0.13 14.96
C VAL A 141 15.32 1.04 15.73
N MET A 142 15.48 2.21 15.12
CA MET A 142 15.95 3.41 15.82
C MET A 142 15.02 3.83 16.96
N VAL A 143 13.71 3.86 16.71
CA VAL A 143 12.71 4.17 17.75
C VAL A 143 12.77 3.12 18.87
N ALA A 144 12.93 1.84 18.54
CA ALA A 144 13.08 0.78 19.52
C ALA A 144 14.30 0.97 20.41
N HIS A 145 15.47 1.30 19.83
CA HIS A 145 16.68 1.60 20.59
C HIS A 145 16.53 2.83 21.49
N CYS A 146 15.90 3.90 21.01
CA CYS A 146 15.62 5.08 21.83
C CYS A 146 14.74 4.74 23.04
N LEU A 147 13.69 3.92 22.85
CA LEU A 147 12.82 3.46 23.94
C LEU A 147 13.56 2.58 24.94
N GLN A 148 14.38 1.63 24.46
CA GLN A 148 15.19 0.76 25.31
C GLN A 148 16.21 1.55 26.14
N ILE A 149 16.90 2.51 25.52
CA ILE A 149 17.81 3.43 26.22
C ILE A 149 17.05 4.21 27.28
N GLY A 150 15.85 4.73 26.96
CA GLY A 150 15.01 5.44 27.92
C GLY A 150 14.69 4.58 29.15
N VAL A 151 14.26 3.33 28.93
CA VAL A 151 13.97 2.38 30.01
C VAL A 151 15.22 2.10 30.85
N LEU A 152 16.37 1.84 30.22
CA LEU A 152 17.62 1.56 30.92
C LEU A 152 18.09 2.77 31.76
N LEU A 153 18.02 3.98 31.20
CA LEU A 153 18.41 5.22 31.87
C LEU A 153 17.57 5.47 33.13
N PHE A 154 16.24 5.30 33.04
CA PHE A 154 15.34 5.53 34.18
C PHE A 154 15.28 4.38 35.18
N SER A 155 15.73 3.19 34.80
CA SER A 155 15.88 2.03 35.70
C SER A 155 17.10 2.12 36.62
N GLY A 156 18.04 3.04 36.36
CA GLY A 156 19.28 3.19 37.13
C GLY A 156 20.40 2.20 36.75
N ASN A 157 20.20 1.40 35.70
CA ASN A 157 21.15 0.39 35.24
C ASN A 157 22.19 0.99 34.27
N PHE A 158 23.12 1.79 34.83
CA PHE A 158 24.11 2.51 34.03
C PHE A 158 25.04 1.60 33.20
N ILE A 159 25.42 0.43 33.73
CA ILE A 159 26.29 -0.53 33.05
C ILE A 159 25.65 -1.01 31.73
N HIS A 160 24.38 -1.40 31.78
CA HIS A 160 23.63 -1.86 30.60
C HIS A 160 23.40 -0.72 29.60
N PHE A 161 23.18 0.51 30.08
CA PHE A 161 23.11 1.67 29.21
C PHE A 161 24.40 1.89 28.42
N VAL A 162 25.57 1.89 29.09
CA VAL A 162 26.88 2.05 28.43
C VAL A 162 27.14 0.93 27.43
N LEU A 163 26.75 -0.31 27.75
CA LEU A 163 26.90 -1.46 26.86
C LEU A 163 26.01 -1.36 25.60
N THR A 164 24.87 -0.67 25.68
CA THR A 164 23.92 -0.54 24.56
C THR A 164 24.35 0.53 23.56
N LEU A 165 25.13 1.53 24.01
CA LEU A 165 25.54 2.68 23.19
C LEU A 165 26.29 2.29 21.90
N PRO A 166 27.29 1.37 21.91
CA PRO A 166 27.96 0.92 20.70
C PRO A 166 27.02 0.30 19.67
N VAL A 167 26.00 -0.45 20.10
CA VAL A 167 25.02 -1.08 19.21
C VAL A 167 24.25 0.00 18.44
N VAL A 168 23.76 1.01 19.15
CA VAL A 168 23.02 2.12 18.52
C VAL A 168 23.90 2.92 17.56
N LEU A 169 25.17 3.14 17.90
CA LEU A 169 26.12 3.81 16.99
C LEU A 169 26.35 3.01 15.71
N VAL A 170 26.47 1.69 15.81
CA VAL A 170 26.59 0.79 14.65
C VAL A 170 25.35 0.89 13.76
N ASP A 171 24.15 0.93 14.34
CA ASP A 171 22.91 1.06 13.57
C ASP A 171 22.78 2.42 12.86
N VAL A 172 23.15 3.51 13.55
CA VAL A 172 23.18 4.85 12.94
C VAL A 172 24.18 4.88 11.78
N TYR A 173 25.37 4.33 11.98
CA TYR A 173 26.38 4.22 10.92
C TYR A 173 25.88 3.38 9.74
N TYR A 174 25.23 2.24 10.02
CA TYR A 174 24.65 1.38 8.99
C TYR A 174 23.53 2.07 8.22
N ALA A 175 22.64 2.78 8.90
CA ALA A 175 21.56 3.55 8.28
C ALA A 175 22.12 4.64 7.36
N GLN A 176 23.15 5.38 7.79
CA GLN A 176 23.82 6.38 6.97
C GLN A 176 24.51 5.76 5.74
N LYS A 177 25.22 4.63 5.92
CA LYS A 177 25.91 3.93 4.83
C LYS A 177 24.92 3.37 3.80
N CYS A 178 23.81 2.80 4.25
CA CYS A 178 22.73 2.33 3.39
C CYS A 178 22.06 3.49 2.65
N GLY A 179 21.76 4.59 3.34
CA GLY A 179 21.28 5.81 2.70
C GLY A 179 22.26 6.30 1.63
N HIS A 180 23.53 6.46 1.96
CA HIS A 180 24.53 6.90 1.00
C HIS A 180 24.63 5.98 -0.23
N ARG A 181 24.66 4.66 -0.03
CA ARG A 181 24.79 3.68 -1.13
C ARG A 181 23.54 3.59 -2.00
N TYR A 182 22.36 3.48 -1.40
CA TYR A 182 21.12 3.14 -2.10
C TYR A 182 20.23 4.35 -2.41
N GLU A 183 20.45 5.49 -1.75
CA GLU A 183 19.74 6.75 -2.02
C GLU A 183 20.53 7.68 -2.94
N ASN A 184 21.84 7.81 -2.71
CA ASN A 184 22.65 8.88 -3.30
C ASN A 184 23.61 8.42 -4.40
N LYS A 185 24.09 7.17 -4.40
CA LYS A 185 25.12 6.72 -5.35
C LYS A 185 24.52 6.15 -6.64
N ASN A 186 24.22 7.04 -7.58
CA ASN A 186 24.25 6.76 -9.01
C ASN A 186 25.03 7.91 -9.69
N ILE A 187 25.82 7.60 -10.71
CA ILE A 187 26.76 8.52 -11.38
C ILE A 187 26.03 9.76 -11.98
N HIS A 188 24.70 9.68 -12.14
CA HIS A 188 23.83 10.72 -12.67
C HIS A 188 22.74 11.21 -11.68
N GLY A 189 22.89 10.98 -10.36
CA GLY A 189 21.96 11.47 -9.32
C GLY A 189 21.19 10.35 -8.59
N LYS A 190 20.25 10.75 -7.70
CA LYS A 190 19.55 9.87 -6.75
C LYS A 190 19.07 8.57 -7.42
N ALA A 191 19.51 7.41 -6.92
CA ALA A 191 19.06 6.10 -7.38
C ALA A 191 17.56 5.86 -7.09
N LYS A 192 16.88 6.78 -6.38
CA LYS A 192 15.45 6.75 -6.09
C LYS A 192 14.62 6.87 -7.37
N GLY A 193 14.12 5.73 -7.85
CA GLY A 193 12.97 5.66 -8.75
C GLY A 193 13.20 6.05 -10.20
N ARG A 194 14.46 6.14 -10.65
CA ARG A 194 14.82 6.37 -12.06
C ARG A 194 15.42 5.11 -12.66
N LEU A 195 14.89 4.69 -13.81
CA LEU A 195 15.53 3.71 -14.67
C LEU A 195 16.86 4.33 -15.17
N PRO A 196 18.01 3.68 -14.99
CA PRO A 196 19.26 4.21 -15.51
C PRO A 196 19.18 4.28 -17.04
N LEU A 197 19.73 5.34 -17.64
CA LEU A 197 19.66 5.56 -19.09
C LEU A 197 20.27 4.41 -19.90
N LEU A 198 21.26 3.72 -19.34
CA LEU A 198 21.84 2.52 -19.93
C LEU A 198 20.81 1.41 -20.07
N GLU A 199 20.09 1.10 -18.99
CA GLU A 199 19.04 0.07 -18.98
C GLU A 199 17.83 0.50 -19.81
N ALA A 200 17.48 1.79 -19.81
CA ALA A 200 16.47 2.33 -20.72
C ALA A 200 16.86 2.13 -22.19
N SER A 201 18.11 2.45 -22.56
CA SER A 201 18.62 2.24 -23.91
C SER A 201 18.64 0.76 -24.29
N ASP A 202 18.97 -0.13 -23.37
CA ASP A 202 18.99 -1.57 -23.63
C ASP A 202 17.57 -2.14 -23.76
N VAL A 203 16.63 -1.66 -22.96
CA VAL A 203 15.19 -1.95 -23.13
C VAL A 203 14.72 -1.46 -24.49
N ASP A 204 15.07 -0.24 -24.90
CA ASP A 204 14.66 0.32 -26.19
C ASP A 204 15.26 -0.47 -27.38
N LYS A 205 16.53 -0.90 -27.30
CA LYS A 205 17.15 -1.78 -28.31
C LYS A 205 16.49 -3.15 -28.40
N SER A 206 15.93 -3.65 -27.29
CA SER A 206 15.25 -4.94 -27.23
C SER A 206 13.85 -4.92 -27.86
N ARG A 207 13.27 -3.73 -28.08
CA ARG A 207 11.94 -3.58 -28.67
C ARG A 207 11.99 -3.91 -30.17
N PRO A 208 11.00 -4.65 -30.70
CA PRO A 208 10.93 -4.91 -32.13
C PRO A 208 10.70 -3.59 -32.90
N PRO A 209 11.37 -3.37 -34.05
CA PRO A 209 11.31 -2.11 -34.79
C PRO A 209 9.91 -1.75 -35.29
N SER A 210 9.02 -2.74 -35.41
CA SER A 210 7.60 -2.54 -35.77
C SER A 210 6.77 -1.82 -34.70
N TYR A 211 7.28 -1.65 -33.47
CA TYR A 211 6.53 -1.08 -32.33
C TYR A 211 6.77 0.43 -32.13
N ILE A 212 7.80 1.01 -32.77
CA ILE A 212 8.51 2.20 -32.25
C ILE A 212 7.82 3.55 -32.55
N HIS A 213 6.80 3.64 -33.42
CA HIS A 213 6.29 4.98 -33.82
C HIS A 213 4.78 5.22 -33.98
N GLU A 214 3.97 4.25 -34.40
CA GLU A 214 2.53 4.49 -34.61
C GLU A 214 1.67 3.96 -33.46
N ILE A 215 1.98 2.76 -32.98
CA ILE A 215 1.23 2.08 -31.92
C ILE A 215 1.34 2.87 -30.60
N ASP A 216 2.53 3.32 -30.21
CA ASP A 216 2.74 4.07 -28.97
C ASP A 216 1.95 5.39 -28.94
N LYS A 217 1.82 6.11 -30.06
CA LYS A 217 1.03 7.37 -30.09
C LYS A 217 -0.44 7.13 -29.78
N VAL A 218 -1.01 6.03 -30.26
CA VAL A 218 -2.43 5.69 -30.06
C VAL A 218 -2.65 5.18 -28.62
N PHE A 219 -1.78 4.32 -28.11
CA PHE A 219 -1.92 3.76 -26.76
C PHE A 219 -1.56 4.76 -25.64
N GLU A 220 -0.58 5.63 -25.86
CA GLU A 220 -0.17 6.63 -24.86
C GLU A 220 -1.15 7.79 -24.77
N ALA A 221 -1.78 8.21 -25.87
CA ALA A 221 -2.78 9.27 -25.85
C ALA A 221 -3.97 8.91 -24.94
N ASP A 222 -4.46 7.67 -25.05
CA ASP A 222 -5.61 7.21 -24.28
C ASP A 222 -5.30 6.89 -22.81
N ALA A 223 -4.03 6.60 -22.49
CA ALA A 223 -3.61 6.17 -21.16
C ALA A 223 -3.76 7.25 -20.06
N PHE A 224 -3.85 8.54 -20.45
CA PHE A 224 -3.90 9.67 -19.52
C PHE A 224 -5.25 10.37 -19.43
N TYR A 225 -6.27 9.93 -20.17
CA TYR A 225 -7.59 10.52 -20.04
C TYR A 225 -8.25 10.16 -18.71
N ALA A 226 -9.05 11.10 -18.19
CA ALA A 226 -9.88 10.84 -17.03
C ALA A 226 -10.85 9.68 -17.33
N PRO A 227 -11.22 8.84 -16.35
CA PRO A 227 -12.15 7.73 -16.57
C PRO A 227 -13.51 8.14 -17.15
N SER A 228 -13.92 9.40 -16.92
CA SER A 228 -15.15 9.98 -17.51
C SER A 228 -15.04 10.30 -19.00
N CYS A 229 -13.82 10.34 -19.53
CA CYS A 229 -13.49 10.73 -20.90
C CYS A 229 -12.87 9.56 -21.70
N ALA A 230 -12.65 8.40 -21.06
CA ALA A 230 -12.11 7.22 -21.72
C ALA A 230 -13.04 6.78 -22.85
N LEU A 231 -12.46 6.61 -24.04
CA LEU A 231 -13.13 6.14 -25.26
C LEU A 231 -13.89 4.83 -24.95
N ASN A 232 -15.14 4.69 -25.42
CA ASN A 232 -15.90 3.45 -25.24
C ASN A 232 -15.03 2.25 -25.68
N ASN A 233 -14.92 1.24 -24.81
CA ASN A 233 -14.08 0.05 -25.01
C ASN A 233 -14.35 -0.70 -26.33
N ASP A 234 -15.49 -0.45 -26.97
CA ASP A 234 -15.86 -0.99 -28.29
C ASP A 234 -14.88 -0.55 -29.40
N VAL A 235 -14.20 0.59 -29.23
CA VAL A 235 -13.17 1.05 -30.17
C VAL A 235 -11.84 0.34 -29.93
N LEU A 236 -11.60 -0.23 -28.74
CA LEU A 236 -10.30 -0.78 -28.28
C LEU A 236 -10.15 -2.29 -28.45
N ALA A 237 -11.05 -2.98 -29.15
CA ALA A 237 -10.95 -4.43 -29.39
C ALA A 237 -9.61 -4.82 -30.07
N PRO A 238 -8.99 -5.95 -29.70
CA PRO A 238 -7.71 -6.37 -30.28
C PRO A 238 -7.83 -6.65 -31.78
N PHE A 239 -6.77 -6.29 -32.50
CA PHE A 239 -6.63 -6.39 -33.96
C PHE A 239 -6.98 -7.79 -34.46
N GLN A 240 -8.00 -7.89 -35.33
CA GLN A 240 -8.22 -9.10 -36.14
C GLN A 240 -7.89 -8.87 -37.62
N ASP A 241 -8.05 -7.65 -38.17
CA ASP A 241 -7.83 -7.36 -39.59
C ASP A 241 -7.26 -5.95 -39.86
N GLN A 242 -6.46 -5.79 -40.93
CA GLN A 242 -5.86 -4.50 -41.35
C GLN A 242 -6.90 -3.45 -41.77
N GLU A 243 -8.03 -3.87 -42.32
CA GLU A 243 -9.10 -2.98 -42.79
C GLU A 243 -9.77 -2.19 -41.63
N ASN A 244 -9.69 -2.73 -40.40
CA ASN A 244 -10.18 -2.08 -39.20
C ASN A 244 -9.25 -0.97 -38.67
N LEU A 245 -8.00 -0.85 -39.16
CA LEU A 245 -7.07 0.20 -38.74
C LEU A 245 -7.44 1.55 -39.35
N GLU A 246 -7.73 1.62 -40.64
CA GLU A 246 -8.02 2.89 -41.34
C GLU A 246 -9.33 3.52 -40.86
N LEU A 247 -10.39 2.71 -40.70
CA LEU A 247 -11.67 3.19 -40.14
C LEU A 247 -11.53 3.70 -38.71
N ARG A 248 -10.64 3.07 -37.94
CA ARG A 248 -10.37 3.48 -36.57
C ARG A 248 -9.55 4.75 -36.51
N GLU A 249 -8.53 4.89 -37.35
CA GLU A 249 -7.76 6.12 -37.50
C GLU A 249 -8.67 7.30 -37.84
N ILE A 250 -9.61 7.11 -38.78
CA ILE A 250 -10.64 8.10 -39.11
C ILE A 250 -11.51 8.43 -37.88
N SER A 251 -12.00 7.43 -37.15
CA SER A 251 -12.83 7.68 -35.96
C SER A 251 -12.06 8.35 -34.81
N LEU A 252 -10.77 8.05 -34.66
CA LEU A 252 -9.89 8.65 -33.67
C LEU A 252 -9.61 10.11 -34.02
N PHE A 253 -9.32 10.43 -35.30
CA PHE A 253 -9.15 11.81 -35.75
C PHE A 253 -10.44 12.62 -35.65
N ASP A 254 -11.60 12.02 -35.95
CA ASP A 254 -12.92 12.67 -35.77
C ASP A 254 -13.24 12.88 -34.28
N TRP A 255 -12.84 11.97 -33.40
CA TRP A 255 -12.91 12.16 -31.95
C TRP A 255 -11.97 13.27 -31.48
N LEU A 256 -10.68 13.23 -31.83
CA LEU A 256 -9.70 14.26 -31.48
C LEU A 256 -10.14 15.64 -31.97
N ALA A 257 -10.64 15.75 -33.21
CA ALA A 257 -11.15 17.01 -33.76
C ALA A 257 -12.33 17.60 -32.96
N ARG A 258 -13.14 16.74 -32.31
CA ARG A 258 -14.22 17.19 -31.40
C ARG A 258 -13.69 17.76 -30.09
N TYR A 259 -12.54 17.31 -29.60
CA TYR A 259 -11.99 17.69 -28.30
C TYR A 259 -10.83 18.70 -28.35
N ASP A 260 -10.11 18.80 -29.47
CA ASP A 260 -9.03 19.79 -29.69
C ASP A 260 -9.54 21.21 -29.97
N SER A 261 -10.85 21.41 -30.12
CA SER A 261 -11.45 22.74 -30.20
C SER A 261 -11.65 23.30 -28.78
N PRO A 262 -10.84 24.27 -28.28
CA PRO A 262 -10.98 24.82 -26.93
C PRO A 262 -12.33 25.52 -26.67
N SER A 263 -13.15 25.72 -27.70
CA SER A 263 -14.49 26.30 -27.63
C SER A 263 -15.63 25.28 -27.40
N LYS A 264 -15.35 23.97 -27.36
CA LYS A 264 -16.36 22.91 -27.20
C LYS A 264 -15.99 21.87 -26.13
N LEU A 265 -15.39 22.29 -25.01
CA LEU A 265 -15.52 21.49 -23.80
C LEU A 265 -17.03 21.44 -23.46
N PRO A 266 -17.64 20.25 -23.33
CA PRO A 266 -19.01 20.18 -22.82
C PRO A 266 -19.04 20.89 -21.47
N PRO A 267 -20.08 21.69 -21.16
CA PRO A 267 -20.12 22.45 -19.92
C PRO A 267 -19.93 21.51 -18.73
N GLN A 268 -18.74 21.55 -18.11
CA GLN A 268 -18.42 20.87 -16.87
C GLN A 268 -19.18 21.53 -15.71
N SER A 269 -20.52 21.48 -15.63
CA SER A 269 -21.24 21.90 -14.41
C SER A 269 -22.78 21.79 -14.43
N GLN A 270 -23.41 20.66 -14.77
CA GLN A 270 -24.85 20.51 -14.44
C GLN A 270 -25.23 19.15 -13.83
N HIS A 271 -24.54 18.05 -14.16
CA HIS A 271 -24.93 16.74 -13.62
C HIS A 271 -24.52 16.49 -12.16
N SER A 272 -23.52 17.20 -11.63
CA SER A 272 -23.12 17.09 -10.22
C SER A 272 -23.97 17.93 -9.27
N SER A 273 -24.53 19.07 -9.72
CA SER A 273 -25.44 19.86 -8.90
C SER A 273 -26.84 19.25 -8.80
N GLU A 274 -27.33 18.60 -9.86
CA GLU A 274 -28.62 17.90 -9.82
C GLU A 274 -28.58 16.64 -8.96
N LYS A 275 -27.49 15.85 -9.01
CA LYS A 275 -27.34 14.67 -8.14
C LYS A 275 -27.23 15.04 -6.66
N SER A 276 -26.52 16.11 -6.33
CA SER A 276 -26.44 16.59 -4.94
C SER A 276 -27.78 17.16 -4.44
N ALA A 277 -28.57 17.78 -5.31
CA ALA A 277 -29.93 18.23 -4.98
C ALA A 277 -30.94 17.07 -4.82
N GLU A 278 -30.81 15.99 -5.61
CA GLU A 278 -31.62 14.78 -5.45
C GLU A 278 -31.26 13.98 -4.20
N GLU A 279 -29.97 13.86 -3.85
CA GLU A 279 -29.53 13.20 -2.62
C GLU A 279 -29.99 13.97 -1.37
N SER A 280 -29.94 15.31 -1.38
CA SER A 280 -30.48 16.14 -0.30
C SER A 280 -32.01 16.00 -0.12
N LYS A 281 -32.76 15.81 -1.21
CA LYS A 281 -34.20 15.53 -1.14
C LYS A 281 -34.51 14.14 -0.59
N LYS A 282 -33.71 13.12 -0.94
CA LYS A 282 -33.87 11.76 -0.42
C LYS A 282 -33.54 11.67 1.08
N GLU A 283 -32.50 12.34 1.56
CA GLU A 283 -32.18 12.36 2.99
C GLU A 283 -33.28 13.04 3.84
N LYS A 284 -33.90 14.13 3.33
CA LYS A 284 -35.04 14.77 4.01
C LYS A 284 -36.30 13.90 4.05
N ALA A 285 -36.55 13.10 3.02
CA ALA A 285 -37.68 12.18 3.00
C ALA A 285 -37.52 11.02 4.00
N ILE A 286 -36.28 10.57 4.23
CA ILE A 286 -35.97 9.50 5.20
C ILE A 286 -36.04 9.99 6.64
N GLN A 287 -35.81 11.29 6.91
CA GLN A 287 -35.95 11.86 8.26
C GLN A 287 -37.40 12.18 8.67
N MET A 288 -38.35 12.19 7.72
CA MET A 288 -39.77 12.46 8.00
C MET A 288 -40.64 11.19 8.06
N ALA A 289 -40.07 10.02 7.79
CA ALA A 289 -40.74 8.72 7.90
C ALA A 289 -40.23 7.98 9.15
#